data_AF-A0A0E9NQQ2-F1
#
_entry.id   AF-A0A0E9NQQ2-F1
#
_cell.length_a   1.000
_cell.length_b   1.000
_cell.length_c   1.000
_cell.angle_alpha   90.00
_cell.angle_beta   90.00
_cell.angle_gamma   90.00
#
_symmetry.space_group_name_H-M   'P 1'
#
loop_
_entity.id
_entity.type
_entity.pdbx_description
1 polymer ?
#
loop_
_entity_poly.entity_id
_entity_poly.type
_entity_poly.pdbx_seq_one_letter_code
_entity_poly.pdbx_strand_id
1 'polypeptide(L)'
;MARRRRDNHQPQNPHCKHRAKTTIDQKRMLATPSFLSSLRSRFPSSISNDRTSWYLVSAVTFSICNYPEEVANLFRFLLDEESENASLAAKKISEGLLKAGLTGGLPKAINALTELGKVVPAEMRQTTPYRLLDISEAERQTRGEEYFKKTYGKISERVLDNLHNAYPDLAYTAVKHIYSPVLSYTDVISAKETSYVLISSLIPQDVNPQLKGHLRGGLNQGATREEIDAVRSIAMSICEVCGVKWRGEVANL
;
A
#
# COMPACT_ATOMS: atom_id res chain seq x y z
N MET A 1 -57.76 52.35 22.27
CA MET A 1 -57.84 51.22 23.23
C MET A 1 -56.78 50.19 22.84
N ALA A 2 -55.53 50.29 23.29
CA ALA A 2 -54.98 49.92 24.60
C ALA A 2 -54.71 48.41 24.79
N ARG A 3 -53.43 48.11 25.05
CA ARG A 3 -52.80 46.90 25.67
C ARG A 3 -52.50 45.72 24.72
N ARG A 4 -51.34 45.06 24.76
CA ARG A 4 -50.11 45.16 25.58
C ARG A 4 -49.02 44.35 24.82
N ARG A 5 -47.82 44.91 24.65
CA ARG A 5 -46.61 44.19 24.24
C ARG A 5 -46.14 43.30 25.40
N ARG A 6 -45.72 42.06 25.11
CA ARG A 6 -44.94 41.24 26.04
C ARG A 6 -43.49 41.22 25.54
N ASP A 7 -42.64 41.86 26.32
CA ASP A 7 -41.19 41.71 26.28
C ASP A 7 -40.82 40.33 26.83
N ASN A 8 -40.05 39.55 26.07
CA ASN A 8 -39.43 38.33 26.56
C ASN A 8 -37.93 38.60 26.72
N HIS A 9 -37.54 38.97 27.95
CA HIS A 9 -36.16 39.00 28.42
C HIS A 9 -35.64 37.56 28.51
N GLN A 10 -34.62 37.21 27.72
CA GLN A 10 -33.77 36.05 28.01
C GLN A 10 -32.69 36.47 29.03
N PRO A 11 -32.44 35.69 30.09
CA PRO A 11 -31.36 35.98 31.02
C PRO A 11 -30.01 35.55 30.43
N GLN A 12 -29.04 36.46 30.47
CA GLN A 12 -27.63 36.16 30.27
C GLN A 12 -27.13 35.30 31.44
N ASN A 13 -26.61 34.11 31.16
CA ASN A 13 -25.90 33.28 32.15
C ASN A 13 -24.39 33.49 31.98
N PRO A 14 -23.68 34.10 32.94
CA PRO A 14 -22.28 34.43 32.79
C PRO A 14 -21.39 33.43 33.54
N HIS A 15 -21.36 32.15 33.17
CA HIS A 15 -20.30 31.24 33.63
C HIS A 15 -20.16 30.01 32.70
N CYS A 16 -19.26 30.09 31.73
CA CYS A 16 -18.54 28.90 31.28
C CYS A 16 -17.05 29.17 31.30
N LYS A 17 -16.43 28.59 32.33
CA LYS A 17 -15.01 28.57 32.63
C LYS A 17 -14.21 28.10 31.41
N HIS A 18 -13.01 28.66 31.30
CA HIS A 18 -11.86 28.21 30.52
C HIS A 18 -12.06 26.88 29.77
N ARG A 19 -12.29 26.98 28.46
CA ARG A 19 -12.00 25.86 27.57
C ARG A 19 -10.49 25.67 27.59
N ALA A 20 -10.04 24.68 28.37
CA ALA A 20 -8.68 24.20 28.31
C ALA A 20 -8.33 23.99 26.83
N LYS A 21 -7.24 24.61 26.37
CA LYS A 21 -6.60 24.23 25.13
C LYS A 21 -6.22 22.76 25.30
N THR A 22 -7.03 21.86 24.77
CA THR A 22 -6.63 20.48 24.58
C THR A 22 -5.37 20.55 23.74
N THR A 23 -4.25 20.16 24.34
CA THR A 23 -3.00 19.89 23.67
C THR A 23 -3.33 19.16 22.39
N ILE A 24 -2.98 19.73 21.24
CA ILE A 24 -2.97 18.99 19.98
C ILE A 24 -2.14 17.76 20.27
N ASP A 25 -2.76 16.57 20.28
CA ASP A 25 -2.05 15.30 20.29
C ASP A 25 -1.06 15.38 19.14
N GLN A 26 0.22 15.59 19.45
CA GLN A 26 1.28 15.44 18.47
C GLN A 26 1.25 13.96 18.11
N LYS A 27 0.59 13.64 17.00
CA LYS A 27 0.53 12.29 16.42
C LYS A 27 1.97 11.77 16.37
N ARG A 28 2.26 10.77 17.21
CA ARG A 28 3.60 10.20 17.35
C ARG A 28 4.07 9.71 15.97
N MET A 29 5.20 10.24 15.50
CA MET A 29 5.84 9.75 14.27
C MET A 29 6.25 8.29 14.46
N LEU A 30 5.75 7.41 13.59
CA LEU A 30 6.04 5.98 13.63
C LEU A 30 7.24 5.61 12.76
N ALA A 31 7.39 6.23 11.58
CA ALA A 31 8.52 6.03 10.68
C ALA A 31 9.73 6.85 11.13
N THR A 32 10.23 6.60 12.34
CA THR A 32 11.46 7.23 12.83
C THR A 32 12.67 6.76 12.03
N PRO A 33 13.74 7.58 11.87
CA PRO A 33 14.95 7.15 11.18
C PRO A 33 15.51 5.82 11.71
N SER A 34 15.56 5.65 13.03
CA SER A 34 16.01 4.40 13.67
C SER A 34 15.14 3.20 13.30
N PHE A 35 13.82 3.36 13.26
CA PHE A 35 12.91 2.30 12.87
C PHE A 35 13.09 1.95 11.38
N LEU A 36 13.16 2.96 10.51
CA LEU A 36 13.38 2.77 9.07
C LEU A 36 14.72 2.11 8.76
N SER A 37 15.81 2.51 9.43
CA SER A 37 17.11 1.82 9.32
C SER A 37 17.02 0.35 9.76
N SER A 38 16.23 0.05 10.79
CA SER A 38 16.01 -1.33 11.22
C SER A 38 15.25 -2.14 10.15
N LEU A 39 14.27 -1.55 9.46
CA LEU A 39 13.55 -2.22 8.37
C LEU A 39 14.46 -2.47 7.17
N ARG A 40 15.27 -1.47 6.78
CA ARG A 40 16.28 -1.58 5.72
C ARG A 40 17.21 -2.77 5.95
N SER A 41 17.66 -2.98 7.19
CA SER A 41 18.59 -4.06 7.55
C SER A 41 18.00 -5.49 7.40
N ARG A 42 16.67 -5.62 7.31
CA ARG A 42 16.00 -6.93 7.22
C ARG A 42 15.96 -7.49 5.80
N PHE A 43 16.19 -6.67 4.78
CA PHE A 43 16.14 -7.12 3.39
C PHE A 43 17.50 -7.72 2.97
N PRO A 44 17.53 -8.92 2.36
CA PRO A 44 18.77 -9.64 2.09
C PRO A 44 19.68 -8.84 1.15
N SER A 45 20.87 -8.49 1.65
CA SER A 45 21.86 -7.67 0.94
C SER A 45 22.73 -8.46 -0.05
N SER A 46 22.73 -9.79 0.04
CA SER A 46 23.70 -10.69 -0.60
C SER A 46 23.16 -11.45 -1.82
N ILE A 47 21.85 -11.41 -2.07
CA ILE A 47 21.18 -12.27 -3.09
C ILE A 47 20.66 -11.45 -4.27
N SER A 48 20.44 -10.14 -4.08
CA SER A 48 20.07 -9.24 -5.17
C SER A 48 20.81 -7.91 -5.01
N ASN A 49 21.20 -7.29 -6.13
CA ASN A 49 21.60 -5.87 -6.14
C ASN A 49 20.44 -4.94 -5.73
N ASP A 50 19.25 -5.49 -5.48
CA ASP A 50 18.05 -4.76 -5.13
C ASP A 50 17.93 -4.53 -3.62
N ARG A 51 18.84 -3.70 -3.08
CA ARG A 51 18.71 -3.12 -1.74
C ARG A 51 17.51 -2.16 -1.62
N THR A 52 16.72 -2.00 -2.68
CA THR A 52 15.73 -0.92 -2.80
C THR A 52 14.30 -1.37 -2.50
N SER A 53 14.03 -2.68 -2.45
CA SER A 53 12.65 -3.17 -2.26
C SER A 53 12.06 -2.92 -0.85
N TRP A 54 12.88 -2.68 0.19
CA TRP A 54 12.39 -2.51 1.57
C TRP A 54 11.47 -1.29 1.74
N TYR A 55 11.77 -0.17 1.07
CA TYR A 55 10.94 1.03 1.16
C TYR A 55 9.60 0.84 0.45
N LEU A 56 9.56 0.02 -0.60
CA LEU A 56 8.33 -0.28 -1.33
C LEU A 56 7.35 -1.04 -0.42
N VAL A 57 7.84 -2.09 0.23
CA VAL A 57 7.11 -2.86 1.25
C VAL A 57 6.65 -1.95 2.38
N SER A 58 7.54 -1.06 2.84
CA SER A 58 7.24 -0.16 3.96
C SER A 58 6.14 0.84 3.63
N ALA A 59 6.25 1.51 2.49
CA ALA A 59 5.25 2.49 2.03
C ALA A 59 3.87 1.85 1.83
N VAL A 60 3.83 0.68 1.20
CA VAL A 60 2.58 -0.07 0.99
C VAL A 60 1.96 -0.45 2.33
N THR A 61 2.76 -0.97 3.26
CA THR A 61 2.24 -1.39 4.57
C THR A 61 1.71 -0.19 5.38
N PHE A 62 2.44 0.93 5.45
CA PHE A 62 1.95 2.15 6.11
C PHE A 62 0.66 2.68 5.48
N SER A 63 0.56 2.65 4.15
CA SER A 63 -0.66 3.02 3.43
C SER A 63 -1.84 2.14 3.85
N ILE A 64 -1.69 0.80 3.86
CA ILE A 64 -2.79 -0.10 4.22
C ILE A 64 -3.14 -0.02 5.71
N CYS A 65 -2.16 0.22 6.58
CA CYS A 65 -2.39 0.55 8.00
C CYS A 65 -3.07 1.91 8.21
N ASN A 66 -3.30 2.70 7.15
CA ASN A 66 -3.91 4.04 7.17
C ASN A 66 -3.05 5.09 7.90
N TYR A 67 -1.74 5.05 7.67
CA TYR A 67 -0.76 6.05 8.12
C TYR A 67 -0.09 6.73 6.91
N PRO A 68 -0.84 7.51 6.11
CA PRO A 68 -0.33 8.11 4.89
C PRO A 68 0.82 9.12 5.15
N GLU A 69 0.84 9.78 6.30
CA GLU A 69 1.91 10.72 6.64
C GLU A 69 3.27 10.01 6.84
N GLU A 70 3.24 8.74 7.26
CA GLU A 70 4.45 7.93 7.44
C GLU A 70 5.06 7.50 6.10
N VAL A 71 4.27 7.47 5.02
CA VAL A 71 4.79 7.32 3.65
C VAL A 71 5.63 8.54 3.26
N ALA A 72 5.19 9.74 3.62
CA ALA A 72 5.96 10.96 3.40
C ALA A 72 7.23 11.01 4.26
N ASN A 73 7.16 10.59 5.53
CA ASN A 73 8.33 10.50 6.42
C ASN A 73 9.37 9.50 5.90
N LEU A 74 8.92 8.33 5.42
CA LEU A 74 9.78 7.36 4.74
C LEU A 74 10.48 7.99 3.53
N PHE A 75 9.77 8.75 2.69
CA PHE A 75 10.39 9.38 1.52
C PHE A 75 11.40 10.47 1.91
N ARG A 76 11.14 11.27 2.95
CA ARG A 76 12.11 12.23 3.49
C ARG A 76 13.39 11.53 3.96
N PHE A 77 13.26 10.42 4.68
CA PHE A 77 14.40 9.61 5.08
C PHE A 77 15.22 9.13 3.87
N LEU A 78 14.57 8.72 2.77
CA LEU A 78 15.27 8.33 1.54
C LEU A 78 15.94 9.51 0.82
N LEU A 79 15.36 10.71 0.87
CA LEU A 79 16.00 11.91 0.33
C LEU A 79 17.30 12.24 1.07
N ASP A 80 17.30 12.08 2.39
CA ASP A 80 18.45 12.39 3.24
C ASP A 80 19.58 11.33 3.10
N GLU A 81 19.22 10.04 3.06
CA GLU A 81 20.18 8.93 3.11
C GLU A 81 20.56 8.35 1.73
N GLU A 82 19.68 8.46 0.74
CA GLU A 82 19.80 7.77 -0.56
C GLU A 82 19.39 8.69 -1.73
N SER A 83 19.82 9.96 -1.67
CA SER A 83 19.42 11.04 -2.60
C SER A 83 19.56 10.68 -4.09
N GLU A 84 20.61 9.95 -4.47
CA GLU A 84 20.85 9.49 -5.84
C GLU A 84 19.74 8.55 -6.36
N ASN A 85 19.10 7.79 -5.47
CA ASN A 85 18.03 6.84 -5.80
C ASN A 85 16.62 7.39 -5.53
N ALA A 86 16.49 8.60 -4.98
CA ALA A 86 15.20 9.15 -4.56
C ALA A 86 14.18 9.25 -5.70
N SER A 87 14.61 9.58 -6.92
CA SER A 87 13.73 9.64 -8.10
C SER A 87 13.17 8.25 -8.46
N LEU A 88 14.01 7.20 -8.40
CA LEU A 88 13.56 5.83 -8.62
C LEU A 88 12.62 5.38 -7.50
N ALA A 89 12.96 5.69 -6.24
CA ALA A 89 12.11 5.37 -5.09
C ALA A 89 10.73 6.03 -5.20
N ALA A 90 10.66 7.30 -5.62
CA ALA A 90 9.40 8.00 -5.82
C ALA A 90 8.50 7.27 -6.84
N LYS A 91 9.06 6.84 -7.97
CA LYS A 91 8.34 6.08 -9.02
C LYS A 91 7.87 4.72 -8.50
N LYS A 92 8.76 3.96 -7.86
CA LYS A 92 8.44 2.63 -7.33
C LYS A 92 7.39 2.68 -6.23
N ILE A 93 7.52 3.60 -5.28
CA ILE A 93 6.52 3.80 -4.21
C ILE A 93 5.18 4.18 -4.83
N SER A 94 5.15 5.11 -5.77
CA SER A 94 3.90 5.55 -6.40
C SER A 94 3.17 4.40 -7.12
N GLU A 95 3.90 3.61 -7.90
CA GLU A 95 3.36 2.43 -8.58
C GLU A 95 2.90 1.36 -7.57
N GLY A 96 3.69 1.12 -6.51
CA GLY A 96 3.33 0.18 -5.45
C GLY A 96 2.04 0.57 -4.73
N LEU A 97 1.87 1.85 -4.40
CA LEU A 97 0.66 2.37 -3.75
C LEU A 97 -0.58 2.23 -4.65
N LEU A 98 -0.43 2.49 -5.95
CA LEU A 98 -1.50 2.25 -6.93
C LEU A 98 -1.91 0.77 -6.95
N LYS A 99 -0.94 -0.14 -7.05
CA LYS A 99 -1.23 -1.59 -7.07
C LYS A 99 -1.83 -2.08 -5.74
N ALA A 100 -1.35 -1.57 -4.61
CA ALA A 100 -1.89 -1.89 -3.27
C ALA A 100 -3.33 -1.38 -3.08
N GLY A 101 -3.74 -0.32 -3.79
CA GLY A 101 -5.11 0.16 -3.78
C GLY A 101 -6.13 -0.88 -4.25
N LEU A 102 -5.72 -1.85 -5.08
CA LEU A 102 -6.56 -2.95 -5.55
C LEU A 102 -6.93 -3.95 -4.45
N THR A 103 -6.04 -4.14 -3.47
CA THR A 103 -6.21 -5.11 -2.39
C THR A 103 -6.61 -4.46 -1.07
N GLY A 104 -6.16 -3.22 -0.82
CA GLY A 104 -6.40 -2.50 0.45
C GLY A 104 -7.30 -1.27 0.34
N GLY A 105 -7.82 -0.99 -0.86
CA GLY A 105 -8.77 0.08 -1.16
C GLY A 105 -8.12 1.35 -1.70
N LEU A 106 -8.71 1.90 -2.77
CA LEU A 106 -8.28 3.16 -3.39
C LEU A 106 -8.21 4.35 -2.44
N PRO A 107 -9.12 4.55 -1.46
CA PRO A 107 -9.02 5.69 -0.54
C PRO A 107 -7.69 5.76 0.23
N LYS A 108 -7.15 4.62 0.68
CA LYS A 108 -5.86 4.57 1.38
C LYS A 108 -4.70 4.91 0.44
N ALA A 109 -4.73 4.36 -0.78
CA ALA A 109 -3.76 4.68 -1.81
C ALA A 109 -3.79 6.17 -2.19
N ILE A 110 -4.97 6.78 -2.34
CA ILE A 110 -5.15 8.21 -2.63
C ILE A 110 -4.54 9.06 -1.53
N ASN A 111 -4.84 8.76 -0.26
CA ASN A 111 -4.29 9.51 0.87
C ASN A 111 -2.77 9.40 0.91
N ALA A 112 -2.21 8.19 0.75
CA ALA A 112 -0.77 7.96 0.75
C ALA A 112 -0.05 8.66 -0.42
N LEU A 113 -0.60 8.58 -1.64
CA LEU A 113 -0.05 9.27 -2.81
C LEU A 113 -0.14 10.79 -2.67
N THR A 114 -1.20 11.30 -2.03
CA THR A 114 -1.35 12.73 -1.74
C THR A 114 -0.30 13.22 -0.75
N GLU A 115 -0.08 12.49 0.36
CA GLU A 115 0.98 12.83 1.32
C GLU A 115 2.39 12.72 0.70
N LEU A 116 2.65 11.68 -0.08
CA LEU A 116 3.89 11.53 -0.84
C LEU A 116 4.12 12.71 -1.79
N GLY A 117 3.08 13.13 -2.51
CA GLY A 117 3.12 14.27 -3.43
C GLY A 117 3.49 15.60 -2.78
N LYS A 118 3.33 15.76 -1.47
CA LYS A 118 3.77 16.97 -0.73
C LYS A 118 5.27 17.04 -0.55
N VAL A 119 5.97 15.91 -0.59
CA VAL A 119 7.41 15.81 -0.29
C VAL A 119 8.27 15.43 -1.50
N VAL A 120 7.69 14.81 -2.53
CA VAL A 120 8.41 14.51 -3.78
C VAL A 120 8.65 15.81 -4.55
N PRO A 121 9.91 16.16 -4.88
CA PRO A 121 10.25 17.32 -5.72
C PRO A 121 9.57 17.28 -7.08
N ALA A 122 9.23 18.43 -7.65
CA ALA A 122 8.41 18.51 -8.86
C ALA A 122 9.06 17.81 -10.07
N GLU A 123 10.38 17.92 -10.18
CA GLU A 123 11.23 17.30 -11.20
C GLU A 123 11.28 15.76 -11.12
N MET A 124 10.91 15.17 -9.98
CA MET A 124 10.83 13.72 -9.80
C MET A 124 9.41 13.17 -10.06
N ARG A 125 8.41 14.04 -10.20
CA ARG A 125 7.02 13.62 -10.35
C ARG A 125 6.75 13.11 -11.77
N GLN A 126 5.98 12.04 -11.83
CA GLN A 126 5.41 11.58 -13.08
C GLN A 126 4.27 12.51 -13.52
N THR A 127 4.32 12.97 -14.76
CA THR A 127 3.32 13.88 -15.35
C THR A 127 2.39 13.20 -16.35
N THR A 128 2.77 12.04 -16.88
CA THR A 128 1.98 11.26 -17.85
C THR A 128 1.74 9.84 -17.34
N PRO A 129 0.51 9.31 -17.37
CA PRO A 129 0.23 7.95 -16.92
C PRO A 129 0.98 6.89 -17.74
N TYR A 130 1.64 5.95 -17.04
CA TYR A 130 2.40 4.86 -17.68
C TYR A 130 1.55 4.01 -18.63
N ARG A 131 0.30 3.75 -18.25
CA ARG A 131 -0.59 2.83 -18.97
C ARG A 131 -1.19 3.41 -20.26
N LEU A 132 -1.04 4.71 -20.51
CA LEU A 132 -1.48 5.34 -21.78
C LEU A 132 -0.51 5.07 -22.94
N LEU A 133 0.77 4.80 -22.63
CA LEU A 133 1.82 4.52 -23.61
C LEU A 133 2.04 3.01 -23.79
N ASP A 134 1.16 2.19 -23.21
CA ASP A 134 1.26 0.74 -23.16
C ASP A 134 0.68 0.09 -24.43
N ILE A 135 0.69 -1.24 -24.46
CA ILE A 135 0.23 -2.10 -25.54
C ILE A 135 -1.30 -2.07 -25.77
N SER A 136 -1.73 -2.68 -26.88
CA SER A 136 -3.16 -2.82 -27.22
C SER A 136 -3.94 -3.57 -26.14
N GLU A 137 -5.26 -3.44 -26.14
CA GLU A 137 -6.11 -4.13 -25.16
C GLU A 137 -5.96 -5.65 -25.22
N ALA A 138 -5.81 -6.22 -26.42
CA ALA A 138 -5.63 -7.67 -26.61
C ALA A 138 -4.28 -8.13 -26.04
N GLU A 139 -3.18 -7.43 -26.35
CA GLU A 139 -1.86 -7.77 -25.82
C GLU A 139 -1.80 -7.63 -24.29
N ARG A 140 -2.47 -6.60 -23.76
CA ARG A 140 -2.62 -6.38 -22.31
C ARG A 140 -3.41 -7.50 -21.64
N GLN A 141 -4.47 -7.98 -22.29
CA GLN A 141 -5.24 -9.12 -21.83
C GLN A 141 -4.34 -10.36 -21.72
N THR A 142 -3.62 -10.70 -22.78
CA THR A 142 -2.67 -11.83 -22.83
C THR A 142 -1.61 -11.73 -21.73
N ARG A 143 -0.96 -10.57 -21.59
CA ARG A 143 0.04 -10.33 -20.53
C ARG A 143 -0.54 -10.57 -19.13
N GLY A 144 -1.78 -10.14 -18.89
CA GLY A 144 -2.48 -10.35 -17.63
C GLY A 144 -2.78 -11.80 -17.33
N GLU A 145 -3.27 -12.54 -18.31
CA GLU A 145 -3.56 -13.97 -18.18
C GLU A 145 -2.29 -14.78 -17.91
N GLU A 146 -1.20 -14.48 -18.63
CA GLU A 146 0.12 -15.08 -18.39
C GLU A 146 0.63 -14.76 -16.98
N TYR A 147 0.52 -13.51 -16.56
CA TYR A 147 0.91 -13.10 -15.21
C TYR A 147 0.09 -13.82 -14.14
N PHE A 148 -1.22 -13.95 -14.33
CA PHE A 148 -2.12 -14.67 -13.43
C PHE A 148 -1.75 -16.16 -13.36
N LYS A 149 -1.61 -16.81 -14.52
CA LYS A 149 -1.22 -18.23 -14.62
C LYS A 149 0.12 -18.49 -13.97
N LYS A 150 1.11 -17.61 -14.16
CA LYS A 150 2.41 -17.71 -13.50
C LYS A 150 2.29 -17.55 -11.98
N THR A 151 1.50 -16.58 -11.51
CA THR A 151 1.29 -16.35 -10.07
C THR A 151 0.72 -17.59 -9.37
N TYR A 152 -0.33 -18.20 -9.92
CA TYR A 152 -1.00 -19.34 -9.27
C TYR A 152 -0.47 -20.72 -9.72
N GLY A 153 0.29 -20.79 -10.80
CA GLY A 153 0.84 -22.02 -11.34
C GLY A 153 -0.24 -23.06 -11.62
N LYS A 154 -0.01 -24.29 -11.15
CA LYS A 154 -0.90 -25.45 -11.37
C LYS A 154 -2.32 -25.29 -10.84
N ILE A 155 -2.55 -24.35 -9.92
CA ILE A 155 -3.90 -24.14 -9.33
C ILE A 155 -4.64 -22.96 -9.96
N SER A 156 -4.10 -22.34 -11.02
CA SER A 156 -4.68 -21.14 -11.65
C SER A 156 -6.13 -21.33 -12.10
N GLU A 157 -6.44 -22.43 -12.81
CA GLU A 157 -7.81 -22.76 -13.23
C GLU A 157 -8.75 -22.88 -12.03
N ARG A 158 -8.37 -23.66 -11.01
CA ARG A 158 -9.16 -23.80 -9.78
C ARG A 158 -9.41 -22.46 -9.08
N VAL A 159 -8.43 -21.54 -9.07
CA VAL A 159 -8.62 -20.21 -8.50
C VAL A 159 -9.65 -19.42 -9.31
N LEU A 160 -9.57 -19.43 -10.64
CA LEU A 160 -10.55 -18.76 -11.51
C LEU A 160 -11.95 -19.36 -11.35
N ASP A 161 -12.07 -20.68 -11.31
CA ASP A 161 -13.34 -21.36 -11.11
C ASP A 161 -13.96 -20.98 -9.77
N ASN A 162 -13.16 -20.91 -8.70
CA ASN A 162 -13.64 -20.47 -7.39
C ASN A 162 -14.16 -19.03 -7.42
N LEU A 163 -13.46 -18.12 -8.12
CA LEU A 163 -13.92 -16.73 -8.29
C LEU A 163 -15.21 -16.68 -9.11
N HIS A 164 -15.29 -17.43 -10.20
CA HIS A 164 -16.42 -17.47 -11.11
C HIS A 164 -17.68 -18.04 -10.42
N ASN A 165 -17.51 -19.15 -9.71
CA ASN A 165 -18.59 -19.81 -8.98
C ASN A 165 -19.10 -18.95 -7.81
N ALA A 166 -18.25 -18.11 -7.21
CA ALA A 166 -18.68 -17.14 -6.22
C ALA A 166 -19.50 -16.00 -6.87
N TYR A 167 -19.01 -15.45 -7.99
CA TYR A 167 -19.71 -14.49 -8.83
C TYR A 167 -18.98 -14.33 -10.18
N PRO A 168 -19.60 -14.58 -11.34
CA PRO A 168 -18.89 -14.56 -12.62
C PRO A 168 -18.11 -13.27 -12.92
N ASP A 169 -18.68 -12.10 -12.59
CA ASP A 169 -18.00 -10.82 -12.80
C ASP A 169 -16.77 -10.65 -11.91
N LEU A 170 -16.66 -11.39 -10.80
CA LEU A 170 -15.46 -11.38 -9.96
C LEU A 170 -14.27 -11.97 -10.70
N ALA A 171 -14.45 -13.13 -11.35
CA ALA A 171 -13.40 -13.73 -12.18
C ALA A 171 -13.06 -12.84 -13.38
N TYR A 172 -14.08 -12.31 -14.06
CA TYR A 172 -13.91 -11.40 -15.18
C TYR A 172 -13.12 -10.15 -14.76
N THR A 173 -13.55 -9.47 -13.70
CA THR A 173 -12.93 -8.25 -13.20
C THR A 173 -11.51 -8.51 -12.72
N ALA A 174 -11.26 -9.62 -12.02
CA ALA A 174 -9.93 -9.98 -11.56
C ALA A 174 -8.95 -10.06 -12.75
N VAL A 175 -9.26 -10.82 -13.79
CA VAL A 175 -8.34 -10.91 -14.94
C VAL A 175 -8.33 -9.60 -15.72
N LYS A 176 -9.49 -9.18 -16.23
CA LYS A 176 -9.64 -8.09 -17.21
C LYS A 176 -9.22 -6.72 -16.67
N HIS A 177 -9.56 -6.40 -15.43
CA HIS A 177 -9.41 -5.05 -14.88
C HIS A 177 -8.33 -4.93 -13.81
N ILE A 178 -7.88 -6.05 -13.22
CA ILE A 178 -6.87 -6.03 -12.15
C ILE A 178 -5.54 -6.60 -12.68
N TYR A 179 -5.53 -7.84 -13.13
CA TYR A 179 -4.30 -8.50 -13.56
C TYR A 179 -3.77 -7.93 -14.88
N SER A 180 -4.61 -7.76 -15.89
CA SER A 180 -4.20 -7.29 -17.22
C SER A 180 -3.67 -5.85 -17.25
N PRO A 181 -4.39 -4.83 -16.77
CA PRO A 181 -3.90 -3.45 -16.86
C PRO A 181 -2.98 -3.03 -15.71
N VAL A 182 -3.15 -3.58 -14.51
CA VAL A 182 -2.48 -3.04 -13.32
C VAL A 182 -1.37 -3.95 -12.82
N LEU A 183 -1.64 -5.21 -12.47
CA LEU A 183 -0.63 -6.07 -11.85
C LEU A 183 0.45 -6.52 -12.84
N SER A 184 0.06 -6.88 -14.06
CA SER A 184 0.99 -7.35 -15.09
C SER A 184 1.85 -6.25 -15.74
N TYR A 185 1.55 -4.97 -15.48
CA TYR A 185 2.40 -3.87 -15.91
C TYR A 185 3.64 -3.80 -15.01
N THR A 186 4.80 -4.23 -15.53
CA THR A 186 6.02 -4.44 -14.72
C THR A 186 7.21 -3.57 -15.12
N ASP A 187 6.99 -2.51 -15.88
CA ASP A 187 8.07 -1.64 -16.38
C ASP A 187 8.64 -0.72 -15.30
N VAL A 188 7.87 -0.45 -14.24
CA VAL A 188 8.27 0.45 -13.13
C VAL A 188 8.73 -0.34 -11.91
N ILE A 189 7.96 -1.36 -11.54
CA ILE A 189 8.34 -2.37 -10.56
C ILE A 189 8.20 -3.75 -11.19
N SER A 190 9.16 -4.62 -10.94
CA SER A 190 9.21 -5.97 -11.49
C SER A 190 8.00 -6.84 -11.09
N ALA A 191 7.83 -7.98 -11.76
CA ALA A 191 6.84 -8.99 -11.38
C ALA A 191 7.03 -9.47 -9.93
N LYS A 192 8.29 -9.57 -9.51
CA LYS A 192 8.72 -9.92 -8.16
C LYS A 192 8.33 -8.84 -7.15
N GLU A 193 8.69 -7.58 -7.40
CA GLU A 193 8.29 -6.45 -6.55
C GLU A 193 6.78 -6.27 -6.47
N THR A 194 6.05 -6.53 -7.56
CA THR A 194 4.59 -6.56 -7.56
C THR A 194 4.05 -7.61 -6.58
N SER A 195 4.70 -8.77 -6.47
CA SER A 195 4.35 -9.77 -5.46
C SER A 195 4.63 -9.28 -4.04
N TYR A 196 5.72 -8.51 -3.82
CA TYR A 196 6.00 -7.88 -2.53
C TYR A 196 4.91 -6.89 -2.12
N VAL A 197 4.44 -6.08 -3.06
CA VAL A 197 3.31 -5.15 -2.85
C VAL A 197 2.06 -5.93 -2.42
N LEU A 198 1.71 -7.02 -3.12
CA LEU A 198 0.54 -7.81 -2.79
C LEU A 198 0.66 -8.45 -1.40
N ILE A 199 1.80 -9.09 -1.08
CA ILE A 199 2.05 -9.69 0.24
C ILE A 199 1.94 -8.63 1.35
N SER A 200 2.64 -7.50 1.20
CA SER A 200 2.66 -6.42 2.20
C SER A 200 1.32 -5.69 2.34
N SER A 201 0.49 -5.67 1.30
CA SER A 201 -0.87 -5.13 1.36
C SER A 201 -1.88 -6.07 2.04
N LEU A 202 -1.66 -7.39 2.00
CA LEU A 202 -2.60 -8.39 2.53
C LEU A 202 -2.37 -8.67 4.02
N ILE A 203 -1.11 -8.59 4.49
CA ILE A 203 -0.75 -8.81 5.90
C ILE A 203 -1.54 -7.90 6.87
N PRO A 204 -1.62 -6.57 6.68
CA PRO A 204 -2.32 -5.69 7.62
C PRO A 204 -3.84 -5.91 7.67
N GLN A 205 -4.40 -6.58 6.67
CA GLN A 205 -5.84 -6.77 6.51
C GLN A 205 -6.36 -8.10 7.06
N ASP A 206 -5.46 -8.98 7.52
CA ASP A 206 -5.80 -10.28 8.10
C ASP A 206 -6.57 -11.21 7.13
N VAL A 207 -6.17 -11.22 5.85
CA VAL A 207 -6.79 -11.98 4.75
C VAL A 207 -5.93 -13.17 4.30
N ASN A 208 -5.74 -14.12 5.22
CA ASN A 208 -4.88 -15.30 5.02
C ASN A 208 -5.20 -16.15 3.77
N PRO A 209 -6.46 -16.37 3.35
CA PRO A 209 -6.76 -17.15 2.14
C PRO A 209 -6.10 -16.56 0.88
N GLN A 210 -6.09 -15.23 0.75
CA GLN A 210 -5.44 -14.52 -0.35
C GLN A 210 -3.92 -14.50 -0.14
N LEU A 211 -3.45 -14.22 1.09
CA LEU A 211 -2.02 -14.14 1.40
C LEU A 211 -1.28 -15.44 1.02
N LYS A 212 -1.83 -16.62 1.30
CA LYS A 212 -1.23 -17.92 0.95
C LYS A 212 -0.93 -18.05 -0.55
N GLY A 213 -1.88 -17.65 -1.39
CA GLY A 213 -1.72 -17.67 -2.84
C GLY A 213 -0.59 -16.75 -3.30
N HIS A 214 -0.52 -15.54 -2.75
CA HIS A 214 0.50 -14.56 -3.12
C HIS A 214 1.89 -14.83 -2.55
N LEU A 215 2.00 -15.51 -1.40
CA LEU A 215 3.29 -16.02 -0.90
C LEU A 215 3.89 -17.02 -1.90
N ARG A 216 3.11 -18.04 -2.29
CA ARG A 216 3.58 -18.99 -3.31
C ARG A 216 3.77 -18.32 -4.68
N GLY A 217 2.90 -17.37 -5.01
CA GLY A 217 3.00 -16.58 -6.22
C GLY A 217 4.26 -15.75 -6.30
N GLY A 218 4.76 -15.21 -5.18
CA GLY A 218 6.04 -14.53 -5.12
C GLY A 218 7.19 -15.44 -5.59
N LEU A 219 7.22 -16.69 -5.11
CA LEU A 219 8.21 -17.68 -5.57
C LEU A 219 8.08 -17.93 -7.08
N ASN A 220 6.86 -18.11 -7.57
CA ASN A 220 6.62 -18.34 -9.01
C ASN A 220 7.01 -17.12 -9.86
N GLN A 221 6.97 -15.91 -9.31
CA GLN A 221 7.39 -14.66 -9.95
C GLN A 221 8.89 -14.37 -9.80
N GLY A 222 9.66 -15.28 -9.20
CA GLY A 222 11.11 -15.22 -9.12
C GLY A 222 11.66 -14.65 -7.81
N ALA A 223 10.84 -14.49 -6.77
CA ALA A 223 11.33 -14.21 -5.43
C ALA A 223 11.98 -15.45 -4.81
N THR A 224 12.96 -15.24 -3.94
CA THR A 224 13.45 -16.31 -3.06
C THR A 224 12.59 -16.40 -1.79
N ARG A 225 12.75 -17.50 -1.05
CA ARG A 225 12.09 -17.67 0.25
C ARG A 225 12.56 -16.59 1.23
N GLU A 226 13.86 -16.30 1.24
CA GLU A 226 14.49 -15.30 2.10
C GLU A 226 13.94 -13.90 1.81
N GLU A 227 13.75 -13.54 0.54
CA GLU A 227 13.12 -12.28 0.15
C GLU A 227 11.67 -12.19 0.64
N ILE A 228 10.89 -13.26 0.50
CA ILE A 228 9.50 -13.29 0.98
C ILE A 228 9.44 -13.19 2.51
N ASP A 229 10.31 -13.89 3.23
CA ASP A 229 10.40 -13.81 4.68
C ASP A 229 10.79 -12.41 5.16
N ALA A 230 11.68 -11.72 4.43
CA ALA A 230 12.01 -10.32 4.70
C ALA A 230 10.81 -9.38 4.46
N VAL A 231 10.08 -9.53 3.34
CA VAL A 231 8.86 -8.76 3.07
C VAL A 231 7.85 -8.91 4.21
N ARG A 232 7.62 -10.16 4.64
CA ARG A 232 6.71 -10.46 5.76
C ARG A 232 7.18 -9.80 7.05
N SER A 233 8.45 -9.96 7.40
CA SER A 233 9.04 -9.40 8.61
C SER A 233 8.90 -7.89 8.68
N ILE A 234 9.19 -7.19 7.57
CA ILE A 234 9.03 -5.74 7.47
C ILE A 234 7.55 -5.34 7.64
N ALA A 235 6.65 -5.99 6.91
CA ALA A 235 5.22 -5.69 6.97
C ALA A 235 4.64 -5.93 8.38
N MET A 236 5.02 -7.04 9.03
CA MET A 236 4.57 -7.36 10.39
C MET A 236 5.09 -6.37 11.42
N SER A 237 6.36 -5.95 11.35
CA SER A 237 6.86 -4.93 12.30
C SER A 237 6.24 -3.55 12.10
N ILE A 238 5.88 -3.18 10.86
CA ILE A 238 5.08 -1.97 10.65
C ILE A 238 3.67 -2.12 11.24
N CYS A 239 3.04 -3.27 11.02
CA CYS A 239 1.72 -3.57 11.61
C CYS A 239 1.73 -3.47 13.14
N GLU A 240 2.79 -3.94 13.79
CA GLU A 240 2.96 -3.86 15.25
C GLU A 240 3.00 -2.39 15.73
N VAL A 241 3.83 -1.53 15.11
CA VAL A 241 3.90 -0.11 15.50
C VAL A 241 2.64 0.67 15.13
N CYS A 242 1.91 0.22 14.12
CA CYS A 242 0.60 0.74 13.72
C CYS A 242 -0.55 0.19 14.59
N GLY A 243 -0.29 -0.73 15.52
CA GLY A 243 -1.30 -1.30 16.42
C GLY A 243 -2.26 -2.29 15.79
N VAL A 244 -1.93 -2.88 14.63
CA VAL A 244 -2.74 -3.92 13.97
C VAL A 244 -2.84 -5.16 14.86
N LYS A 245 -4.03 -5.75 14.94
CA LYS A 245 -4.30 -7.01 15.66
C LYS A 245 -4.88 -8.03 14.69
N TRP A 246 -4.18 -9.13 14.49
CA TRP A 246 -4.64 -10.26 13.69
C TRP A 246 -5.53 -11.20 14.53
N ARG A 247 -6.51 -11.85 13.89
CA ARG A 247 -7.38 -12.85 14.53
C ARG A 247 -6.68 -14.19 14.73
N GLY A 248 -5.60 -14.45 13.99
CA GLY A 248 -4.80 -15.66 14.08
C GLY A 248 -3.38 -15.46 13.57
N GLU A 249 -2.67 -16.55 13.36
CA GLU A 249 -1.31 -16.51 12.81
C GLU A 249 -1.31 -15.97 11.37
N VAL A 250 -0.40 -15.06 11.07
CA VAL A 250 -0.18 -14.57 9.70
C VAL A 250 0.43 -15.70 8.88
N ALA A 251 -0.34 -16.23 7.91
CA ALA A 251 0.04 -17.40 7.10
C ALA A 251 1.43 -17.23 6.51
N ASN A 252 2.29 -18.27 6.51
CA ASN A 252 3.67 -18.30 6.00
C ASN A 252 3.86 -19.26 4.80
N LEU A 253 5.06 -19.31 4.23
CA LEU A 253 5.44 -20.09 3.04
C LEU A 253 5.76 -21.57 3.33
#